data_AF-A0A1J4RHF9-F1
#
_entry.id   AF-A0A1J4RHF9-F1
#
_cell.length_a   1.000
_cell.length_b   1.000
_cell.length_c   1.000
_cell.angle_alpha   90.00
_cell.angle_beta   90.00
_cell.angle_gamma   90.00
#
_symmetry.space_group_name_H-M   'P 1'
#
loop_
_entity.id
_entity.type
_entity.pdbx_description
1 polymer ?
#
loop_
_entity_poly.entity_id
_entity_poly.type
_entity_poly.pdbx_seq_one_letter_code
_entity_poly.pdbx_strand_id
1 'polypeptide(L)'
;MTRFYLAAFFVLSISFFGASSAQAGPKFSSLWWWESHWAEQDFIPYYDNGTEPHNTQWDGQNWQPADWITMNGGTGVDLVNRWYTAKIINRQYFEDDTPYLDVGINFYHLSGRDKSRVMQTVNYVYQITEKSPRMFYLKDPQTDKIIGYFGSDGLILQ
;
A
#
# COMPACT_ATOMS: atom_id res chain seq x y z
N MET A 1 -38.41 -15.07 -67.96
CA MET A 1 -39.15 -15.32 -66.70
C MET A 1 -38.42 -16.48 -66.04
N THR A 2 -37.78 -16.40 -64.87
CA THR A 2 -38.17 -15.81 -63.58
C THR A 2 -36.89 -15.74 -62.72
N ARG A 3 -36.76 -14.68 -61.93
CA ARG A 3 -35.68 -14.51 -60.93
C ARG A 3 -35.98 -15.36 -59.71
N PHE A 4 -34.97 -16.00 -59.11
CA PHE A 4 -35.03 -16.38 -57.69
C PHE A 4 -33.69 -16.11 -57.01
N TYR A 5 -33.79 -15.32 -55.94
CA TYR A 5 -32.71 -14.85 -55.09
C TYR A 5 -32.28 -15.97 -54.15
N LEU A 6 -30.99 -16.32 -54.14
CA LEU A 6 -30.41 -17.16 -53.08
C LEU A 6 -29.91 -16.24 -51.97
N ALA A 7 -30.65 -16.25 -50.87
CA ALA A 7 -30.34 -15.53 -49.64
C ALA A 7 -29.05 -16.06 -49.01
N ALA A 8 -28.16 -15.14 -48.65
CA ALA A 8 -26.97 -15.41 -47.86
C ALA A 8 -27.38 -15.82 -46.43
N PHE A 9 -27.03 -17.04 -46.03
CA PHE A 9 -27.08 -17.47 -44.63
C PHE A 9 -25.78 -17.04 -43.94
N PHE A 10 -25.82 -15.90 -43.24
CA PHE A 10 -24.77 -15.50 -42.31
C PHE A 10 -25.08 -16.17 -40.96
N VAL A 11 -24.39 -17.26 -40.64
CA VAL A 11 -24.50 -17.91 -39.33
C VAL A 11 -23.71 -17.05 -38.33
N LEU A 12 -24.42 -16.29 -37.52
CA LEU A 12 -23.87 -15.54 -36.40
C LEU A 12 -23.60 -16.51 -35.24
N SER A 13 -22.35 -16.96 -35.08
CA SER A 13 -21.91 -17.72 -33.92
C SER A 13 -21.81 -16.81 -32.69
N ILE A 14 -22.92 -16.70 -31.94
CA ILE A 14 -22.91 -16.08 -30.62
C ILE A 14 -22.28 -17.08 -29.64
N SER A 15 -21.00 -16.89 -29.33
CA SER A 15 -20.33 -17.58 -28.24
C SER A 15 -21.01 -17.22 -26.92
N PHE A 16 -21.81 -18.13 -26.38
CA PHE A 16 -22.33 -18.09 -25.02
C PHE A 16 -21.15 -18.25 -24.05
N PHE A 17 -20.51 -17.14 -23.67
CA PHE A 17 -19.72 -17.11 -22.45
C PHE A 17 -20.71 -17.12 -21.28
N GLY A 18 -20.88 -18.29 -20.66
CA GLY A 18 -21.62 -18.41 -19.41
C GLY A 18 -20.97 -17.51 -18.36
N ALA A 19 -21.64 -16.41 -18.01
CA ALA A 19 -21.28 -15.65 -16.84
C ALA A 19 -21.48 -16.55 -15.62
N SER A 20 -20.36 -17.07 -15.08
CA SER A 20 -20.38 -17.70 -13.78
C SER A 20 -20.70 -16.59 -12.77
N SER A 21 -21.86 -16.68 -12.14
CA SER A 21 -22.17 -15.83 -11.00
C SER A 21 -21.13 -16.12 -9.93
N ALA A 22 -20.38 -15.10 -9.53
CA ALA A 22 -19.52 -15.19 -8.35
C ALA A 22 -20.45 -15.40 -7.15
N GLN A 23 -20.61 -16.65 -6.74
CA GLN A 23 -21.43 -17.01 -5.61
C GLN A 23 -20.65 -16.61 -4.36
N ALA A 24 -21.04 -15.48 -3.76
CA ALA A 24 -20.50 -15.08 -2.47
C ALA A 24 -20.81 -16.20 -1.47
N GLY A 25 -19.75 -16.80 -0.91
CA GLY A 25 -19.89 -17.76 0.18
C GLY A 25 -20.66 -17.13 1.34
N PRO A 26 -21.24 -17.96 2.24
CA PRO A 26 -22.02 -17.48 3.37
C PRO A 26 -21.22 -16.41 4.14
N LYS A 27 -21.82 -15.23 4.33
CA LYS A 27 -21.22 -14.18 5.15
C LYS A 27 -21.14 -14.69 6.58
N PHE A 28 -19.93 -14.63 7.15
CA PHE A 28 -19.62 -15.10 8.49
C PHE A 28 -20.60 -14.49 9.52
N SER A 29 -21.31 -15.35 10.25
CA SER A 29 -22.14 -14.97 11.39
C SER A 29 -21.33 -15.21 12.67
N SER A 30 -20.68 -14.15 13.15
CA SER A 30 -19.78 -14.21 14.30
C SER A 30 -20.56 -14.19 15.62
N LEU A 31 -20.64 -15.32 16.30
CA LEU A 31 -21.02 -15.35 17.72
C LEU A 31 -19.99 -16.07 18.60
N TRP A 32 -18.99 -16.73 18.02
CA TRP A 32 -18.03 -17.54 18.76
C TRP A 32 -16.62 -17.34 18.21
N TRP A 33 -15.77 -16.71 19.02
CA TRP A 33 -14.36 -16.43 18.75
C TRP A 33 -13.56 -17.67 19.17
N TRP A 34 -12.98 -18.41 18.23
CA TRP A 34 -12.08 -19.53 18.53
C TRP A 34 -10.75 -19.38 17.79
N GLU A 35 -9.66 -19.84 18.41
CA GLU A 35 -8.27 -19.54 18.01
C GLU A 35 -7.90 -20.01 16.59
N SER A 36 -8.55 -21.06 16.08
CA SER A 36 -8.28 -21.62 14.76
C SER A 36 -8.85 -20.80 13.59
N HIS A 37 -9.67 -19.77 13.84
CA HIS A 37 -10.22 -18.90 12.78
C HIS A 37 -9.15 -18.14 12.00
N TRP A 38 -7.96 -17.97 12.55
CA TRP A 38 -6.84 -17.25 11.93
C TRP A 38 -5.89 -18.18 11.14
N ALA A 39 -6.08 -19.50 11.22
CA ALA A 39 -5.11 -20.47 10.72
C ALA A 39 -4.96 -20.50 9.18
N GLU A 40 -5.86 -19.84 8.44
CA GLU A 40 -5.84 -19.80 6.98
C GLU A 40 -6.22 -18.40 6.44
N GLN A 41 -5.97 -17.35 7.22
CA GLN A 41 -6.19 -15.99 6.73
C GLN A 41 -4.97 -15.51 5.93
N ASP A 42 -5.19 -15.11 4.68
CA ASP A 42 -4.23 -14.35 3.88
C ASP A 42 -3.91 -12.96 4.48
N PHE A 43 -4.66 -12.57 5.52
CA PHE A 43 -4.52 -11.32 6.24
C PHE A 43 -4.02 -11.59 7.67
N ILE A 44 -2.73 -11.34 7.89
CA ILE A 44 -2.14 -11.25 9.23
C ILE A 44 -2.06 -9.75 9.58
N PRO A 45 -2.95 -9.22 10.42
CA PRO A 45 -2.85 -7.82 10.84
C PRO A 45 -1.54 -7.60 11.59
N TYR A 46 -0.70 -6.70 11.07
CA TYR A 46 0.55 -6.30 11.72
C TYR A 46 0.24 -5.40 12.92
N TYR A 47 -0.16 -6.00 14.04
CA TYR A 47 -0.26 -5.28 15.29
C TYR A 47 1.14 -5.04 15.86
N ASP A 48 1.44 -3.78 16.19
CA ASP A 48 2.64 -3.45 16.97
C ASP A 48 2.57 -4.20 18.30
N ASN A 49 3.61 -4.97 18.63
CA ASN A 49 3.75 -5.43 19.99
C ASN A 49 4.40 -4.29 20.79
N GLY A 50 3.81 -3.89 21.90
CA GLY A 50 4.30 -2.73 22.68
C GLY A 50 5.59 -2.99 23.46
N THR A 51 6.27 -4.11 23.23
CA THR A 51 7.37 -4.61 24.08
C THR A 51 8.69 -4.78 23.35
N GLU A 52 8.67 -4.89 22.02
CA GLU A 52 9.87 -5.02 21.19
C GLU A 52 10.22 -3.67 20.55
N PRO A 53 11.51 -3.35 20.38
CA PRO A 53 11.92 -2.23 19.56
C PRO A 53 11.29 -2.35 18.18
N HIS A 54 10.62 -1.29 17.70
CA HIS A 54 9.88 -1.29 16.43
C HIS A 54 10.72 -1.86 15.27
N ASN A 55 12.04 -1.66 15.28
CA ASN A 55 12.89 -2.14 14.19
C ASN A 55 13.15 -3.66 14.20
N THR A 56 13.24 -4.30 15.37
CA THR A 56 13.66 -5.72 15.46
C THR A 56 12.52 -6.73 15.33
N GLN A 57 11.26 -6.30 15.53
CA GLN A 57 10.09 -7.20 15.48
C GLN A 57 9.90 -7.85 14.09
N TRP A 58 10.44 -7.26 13.01
CA TRP A 58 10.17 -7.67 11.63
C TRP A 58 11.39 -8.13 10.83
N ASP A 59 12.53 -8.35 11.49
CA ASP A 59 13.82 -8.70 10.87
C ASP A 59 13.80 -10.01 10.04
N GLY A 60 12.82 -10.89 10.27
CA GLY A 60 12.71 -12.18 9.57
C GLY A 60 11.96 -12.17 8.23
N GLN A 61 11.45 -11.03 7.76
CA GLN A 61 10.63 -10.97 6.55
C GLN A 61 11.36 -10.33 5.36
N ASN A 62 11.51 -11.11 4.28
CA ASN A 62 12.06 -10.69 2.99
C ASN A 62 11.05 -9.81 2.21
N TRP A 63 10.81 -8.58 2.68
CA TRP A 63 10.03 -7.59 1.95
C TRP A 63 10.94 -6.49 1.43
N GLN A 64 10.70 -6.03 0.21
CA GLN A 64 11.36 -4.89 -0.41
C GLN A 64 10.33 -3.89 -0.96
N PRO A 65 10.66 -2.59 -1.06
CA PRO A 65 9.78 -1.60 -1.67
C PRO A 65 9.27 -1.96 -3.07
N ALA A 66 10.12 -2.63 -3.86
CA ALA A 66 9.78 -3.09 -5.20
C ALA A 66 8.56 -4.04 -5.21
N ASP A 67 8.44 -4.91 -4.19
CA ASP A 67 7.32 -5.84 -4.09
C ASP A 67 5.98 -5.09 -4.01
N TRP A 68 5.92 -4.02 -3.23
CA TRP A 68 4.71 -3.21 -3.08
C TRP A 68 4.34 -2.45 -4.34
N ILE A 69 5.35 -1.94 -5.05
CA ILE A 69 5.16 -1.26 -6.34
C ILE A 69 4.56 -2.24 -7.35
N THR A 70 5.14 -3.45 -7.45
CA THR A 70 4.64 -4.50 -8.34
C THR A 70 3.23 -4.93 -7.97
N MET A 71 2.93 -5.16 -6.69
CA MET A 71 1.60 -5.56 -6.21
C MET A 71 0.51 -4.54 -6.52
N ASN A 72 0.83 -3.24 -6.43
CA ASN A 72 -0.14 -2.17 -6.65
C ASN A 72 -0.28 -1.77 -8.13
N GLY A 73 0.60 -2.27 -8.99
CA GLY A 73 0.69 -1.93 -10.40
C GLY A 73 1.11 -0.49 -10.67
N GLY A 74 1.81 -0.27 -11.78
CA GLY A 74 2.35 1.04 -12.17
C GLY A 74 3.77 1.28 -11.68
N THR A 75 4.16 2.54 -11.54
CA THR A 75 5.48 2.96 -11.07
C THR A 75 5.49 3.27 -9.57
N GLY A 76 6.69 3.37 -8.98
CA GLY A 76 6.81 3.80 -7.58
C GLY A 76 6.26 5.21 -7.34
N VAL A 77 6.39 6.11 -8.32
CA VAL A 77 5.80 7.44 -8.27
C VAL A 77 4.27 7.37 -8.25
N ASP A 78 3.67 6.47 -9.03
CA ASP A 78 2.21 6.28 -9.01
C ASP A 78 1.71 5.80 -7.65
N LEU A 79 2.46 4.90 -7.00
CA LEU A 79 2.14 4.43 -5.65
C LEU A 79 2.19 5.58 -4.63
N VAL A 80 3.25 6.41 -4.65
CA VAL A 80 3.33 7.56 -3.76
C VAL A 80 2.22 8.58 -4.06
N ASN A 81 1.87 8.81 -5.33
CA ASN A 81 0.74 9.67 -5.71
C ASN A 81 -0.60 9.19 -5.15
N ARG A 82 -0.81 7.87 -5.07
CA ARG A 82 -1.98 7.31 -4.37
C ARG A 82 -1.92 7.62 -2.87
N TRP A 83 -0.75 7.61 -2.23
CA TRP A 83 -0.61 7.99 -0.81
C TRP A 83 -0.88 9.47 -0.54
N TYR A 84 -0.53 10.35 -1.47
CA TYR A 84 -0.96 11.75 -1.42
C TYR A 84 -2.48 11.88 -1.48
N THR A 85 -3.11 11.14 -2.38
CA THR A 85 -4.58 11.12 -2.53
C THR A 85 -5.25 10.53 -1.29
N ALA A 86 -4.68 9.46 -0.73
CA ALA A 86 -5.16 8.76 0.45
C ALA A 86 -4.84 9.47 1.77
N LYS A 87 -4.21 10.66 1.75
CA LYS A 87 -3.85 11.43 2.95
C LYS A 87 -2.98 10.64 3.93
N ILE A 88 -2.10 9.78 3.41
CA ILE A 88 -1.01 9.16 4.16
C ILE A 88 0.20 10.09 4.13
N ILE A 89 0.47 10.70 2.97
CA ILE A 89 1.50 11.74 2.82
C ILE A 89 0.78 13.02 2.38
N ASN A 90 1.18 14.17 2.92
CA ASN A 90 0.61 15.46 2.53
C ASN A 90 1.55 16.21 1.58
N ARG A 91 2.84 16.25 1.89
CA ARG A 91 3.83 17.01 1.10
C ARG A 91 5.25 16.51 1.36
N GLN A 92 6.13 16.66 0.38
CA GLN A 92 7.58 16.54 0.51
C GLN A 92 8.21 17.89 0.17
N TYR A 93 9.13 18.38 0.99
CA TYR A 93 9.77 19.69 0.77
C TYR A 93 11.15 19.76 1.45
N PHE A 94 11.91 20.80 1.11
CA PHE A 94 13.16 21.15 1.77
C PHE A 94 12.99 22.49 2.50
N GLU A 95 13.57 22.58 3.69
CA GLU A 95 13.65 23.80 4.49
C GLU A 95 15.08 23.88 5.04
N ASP A 96 15.81 24.94 4.71
CA ASP A 96 17.22 25.13 5.04
C ASP A 96 18.09 23.89 4.73
N ASP A 97 18.02 23.41 3.49
CA ASP A 97 18.70 22.20 2.97
C ASP A 97 18.35 20.88 3.71
N THR A 98 17.35 20.92 4.59
CA THR A 98 16.88 19.76 5.34
C THR A 98 15.61 19.21 4.68
N PRO A 99 15.56 17.93 4.29
CA PRO A 99 14.37 17.32 3.73
C PRO A 99 13.34 16.98 4.80
N TYR A 100 12.09 17.34 4.53
CA TYR A 100 10.92 17.08 5.35
C TYR A 100 9.84 16.36 4.55
N LEU A 101 9.10 15.48 5.23
CA LEU A 101 7.91 14.83 4.74
C LEU A 101 6.76 15.12 5.72
N ASP A 102 5.78 15.89 5.24
CA ASP A 102 4.54 16.11 5.97
C ASP A 102 3.69 14.85 5.88
N VAL A 103 3.41 14.21 7.01
CA VAL A 103 2.50 13.06 7.06
C VAL A 103 1.05 13.54 7.09
N GLY A 104 0.15 12.72 6.53
CA GLY A 104 -1.28 12.96 6.59
C GLY A 104 -1.95 12.18 7.72
N ILE A 105 -3.21 12.51 8.01
CA ILE A 105 -3.96 11.91 9.13
C ILE A 105 -4.03 10.39 9.04
N ASN A 106 -4.11 9.82 7.83
CA ASN A 106 -4.22 8.37 7.66
C ASN A 106 -2.89 7.65 7.93
N PHE A 107 -1.76 8.36 7.99
CA PHE A 107 -0.49 7.78 8.41
C PHE A 107 -0.55 7.24 9.84
N TYR A 108 -1.24 7.93 10.74
CA TYR A 108 -1.31 7.52 12.15
C TYR A 108 -2.07 6.21 12.35
N HIS A 109 -3.00 5.90 11.44
CA HIS A 109 -3.78 4.67 11.45
C HIS A 109 -3.04 3.45 10.89
N LEU A 110 -1.86 3.65 10.30
CA LEU A 110 -1.01 2.55 9.84
C LEU A 110 -0.35 1.84 11.03
N SER A 111 -0.10 0.54 10.88
CA SER A 111 0.78 -0.19 11.80
C SER A 111 2.19 0.44 11.80
N GLY A 112 2.97 0.31 12.89
CA GLY A 112 4.37 0.74 12.90
C GLY A 112 5.16 0.17 11.72
N ARG A 113 4.86 -1.07 11.35
CA ARG A 113 5.42 -1.73 10.17
C ARG A 113 5.07 -1.04 8.86
N ASP A 114 3.78 -0.75 8.64
CA ASP A 114 3.34 -0.11 7.40
C ASP A 114 3.83 1.34 7.33
N LYS A 115 3.95 2.03 8.47
CA LYS A 115 4.63 3.34 8.53
C LYS A 115 6.07 3.22 8.03
N SER A 116 6.81 2.23 8.51
CA SER A 116 8.20 1.98 8.09
C SER A 116 8.29 1.66 6.59
N ARG A 117 7.42 0.78 6.09
CA ARG A 117 7.36 0.43 4.66
C ARG A 117 7.03 1.62 3.77
N VAL A 118 6.09 2.48 4.17
CA VAL A 118 5.78 3.72 3.44
C VAL A 118 7.02 4.59 3.33
N MET A 119 7.74 4.80 4.44
CA MET A 119 8.96 5.61 4.43
C MET A 119 10.09 4.97 3.59
N GLN A 120 10.27 3.65 3.68
CA GLN A 120 11.22 2.91 2.84
C GLN A 120 10.90 3.05 1.35
N THR A 121 9.62 2.96 0.97
CA THR A 121 9.20 3.14 -0.43
C THR A 121 9.38 4.58 -0.90
N VAL A 122 9.03 5.58 -0.08
CA VAL A 122 9.30 7.00 -0.41
C VAL A 122 10.79 7.19 -0.67
N ASN A 123 11.64 6.69 0.23
CA ASN A 123 13.08 6.81 0.06
C ASN A 123 13.59 6.05 -1.18
N TYR A 124 13.06 4.86 -1.46
CA TYR A 124 13.40 4.09 -2.66
C TYR A 124 13.05 4.85 -3.95
N VAL A 125 11.91 5.54 -3.97
CA VAL A 125 11.43 6.27 -5.15
C VAL A 125 12.19 7.58 -5.38
N TYR A 126 12.49 8.33 -4.32
CA TYR A 126 13.06 9.68 -4.43
C TYR A 126 14.53 9.77 -4.02
N GLN A 127 15.11 8.69 -3.52
CA GLN A 127 16.52 8.60 -3.12
C GLN A 127 16.92 9.70 -2.14
N ILE A 128 16.04 10.03 -1.20
CA ILE A 128 16.19 11.18 -0.30
C ILE A 128 17.45 11.02 0.55
N THR A 129 17.68 9.82 1.09
CA THR A 129 18.84 9.54 1.96
C THR A 129 20.15 9.31 1.20
N GLU A 130 20.16 9.33 -0.14
CA GLU A 130 21.41 9.26 -0.91
C GLU A 130 22.16 10.59 -0.90
N LYS A 131 21.45 11.69 -0.62
CA LYS A 131 21.99 13.05 -0.53
C LYS A 131 22.29 13.41 0.92
N SER A 132 23.07 14.47 1.13
CA SER A 132 23.26 15.04 2.46
C SER A 132 22.12 16.03 2.74
N PRO A 133 21.45 15.97 3.91
CA PRO A 133 21.62 14.97 4.98
C PRO A 133 21.03 13.59 4.59
N ARG A 134 21.67 12.49 5.03
CA ARG A 134 21.28 11.10 4.72
C ARG A 134 20.03 10.62 5.48
N MET A 135 19.08 11.52 5.68
CA MET A 135 17.86 11.33 6.46
C MET A 135 16.83 12.37 6.07
N PHE A 136 15.57 12.14 6.41
CA PHE A 136 14.52 13.16 6.36
C PHE A 136 13.62 13.10 7.58
N TYR A 137 13.07 14.25 7.96
CA TYR A 137 12.18 14.35 9.11
C TYR A 137 10.73 14.13 8.69
N LEU A 138 9.97 13.49 9.58
CA LEU A 138 8.53 13.37 9.46
C LEU A 138 7.89 14.46 10.30
N LYS A 139 7.04 15.27 9.69
CA LYS A 139 6.37 16.40 10.33
C LYS A 139 4.86 16.23 10.29
N ASP A 140 4.20 16.58 11.38
CA ASP A 140 2.76 16.75 11.43
C ASP A 140 2.39 18.19 11.05
N PRO A 141 1.75 18.42 9.90
CA PRO A 141 1.38 19.77 9.49
C PRO A 141 0.25 20.38 10.33
N GLN A 142 -0.49 19.59 11.12
CA GLN A 142 -1.55 20.13 11.99
C GLN A 142 -0.98 20.72 13.29
N THR A 143 0.06 20.11 13.83
CA THR A 143 0.69 20.54 15.09
C THR A 143 2.03 21.23 14.90
N ASP A 144 2.54 21.24 13.67
CA ASP A 144 3.87 21.74 13.28
C ASP A 144 5.03 20.99 13.95
N LYS A 145 4.77 19.81 14.51
CA LYS A 145 5.77 19.03 15.26
C LYS A 145 6.47 18.01 14.38
N ILE A 146 7.76 17.82 14.63
CA ILE A 146 8.50 16.66 14.13
C ILE A 146 8.06 15.46 14.97
N ILE A 147 7.57 14.42 14.32
CA ILE A 147 7.06 13.19 14.96
C ILE A 147 8.04 12.02 14.83
N GLY A 148 9.13 12.22 14.08
CA GLY A 148 10.12 11.19 13.82
C GLY A 148 11.05 11.56 12.69
N TYR A 149 11.90 10.60 12.33
CA TYR A 149 12.79 10.70 11.19
C TYR A 149 12.99 9.34 10.54
N PHE A 150 13.41 9.37 9.28
CA PHE A 150 13.82 8.19 8.55
C PHE A 150 15.26 8.37 8.07
N GLY A 151 16.11 7.37 8.31
CA GLY A 151 17.53 7.38 7.93
C GLY A 151 18.09 5.97 7.74
N SER A 152 19.41 5.82 7.89
CA SER A 152 20.10 4.52 7.80
C SER A 152 19.54 3.47 8.76
N ASP A 153 19.04 3.92 9.91
CA ASP A 153 18.55 3.07 10.98
C ASP A 153 17.06 2.72 10.80
N GLY A 154 16.47 3.10 9.66
CA GLY A 154 15.05 2.96 9.38
C GLY A 154 14.21 4.11 9.94
N LEU A 155 12.92 3.83 10.18
CA LEU A 155 11.97 4.80 10.74
C LEU A 155 12.07 4.81 12.26
N ILE A 156 12.29 5.99 12.84
CA ILE A 156 12.23 6.22 14.29
C ILE A 156 11.16 7.27 14.57
N LEU A 157 10.19 6.90 15.41
CA LEU A 157 9.08 7.75 15.84
C LEU A 157 9.28 8.19 17.30
N GLN A 158 8.79 9.37 17.65
CA GLN A 158 8.87 9.97 18.99
C GLN A 158 7.66 9.67 19.86
#